data_AF-A0A6A4IGU2-F1
#
_entry.id   AF-A0A6A4IGU2-F1
#
_cell.length_a   1.000
_cell.length_b   1.000
_cell.length_c   1.000
_cell.angle_alpha   90.00
_cell.angle_beta   90.00
_cell.angle_gamma   90.00
#
_symmetry.space_group_name_H-M   'P 1'
#
loop_
_entity.id
_entity.type
_entity.pdbx_description
1 polymer ?
#
loop_
_entity_poly.entity_id
_entity_poly.type
_entity_poly.pdbx_seq_one_letter_code
_entity_poly.pdbx_strand_id
1 'polypeptide(L)'
;MLRLLLRSRQRGVRYVTTKSIEISPPPLPKLPSRPSTSGSIPWLSLSEIDEYLVPLRWHIPWTFTTSNSLVGKSGNGPGWSYHGKYKFKTRADGLKFTGQTRQLLSDEGVKSAEQETMLSLRIKTANAFLPKEISNLRPQVPAREDTPFPESLVVPGLTIRDIRFAMLIDQMFKTEYGTTFTFSSSSYPPAEQMVSNIFRHGFCPCCALPHALHQCEKRKAYPPVKPCNVCGVQHWVTDCAVVRKKRTNMEMEMEKGSEERRERRNQKIREQSAARKEKRRAERPAYRVETGANMVPWNSTSSEERDR
;
A
#
# COMPACT_ATOMS: atom_id res chain seq x y z
N MET A 1 -46.64 31.91 -12.81
CA MET A 1 -46.90 30.82 -13.79
C MET A 1 -45.81 30.83 -14.87
N LEU A 2 -44.70 30.11 -14.67
CA LEU A 2 -43.73 29.84 -15.75
C LEU A 2 -43.31 28.36 -15.63
N ARG A 3 -43.82 27.52 -16.53
CA ARG A 3 -43.44 26.10 -16.66
C ARG A 3 -42.27 26.00 -17.64
N LEU A 4 -41.07 25.79 -17.11
CA LEU A 4 -39.87 25.45 -17.89
C LEU A 4 -39.93 23.97 -18.33
N LEU A 5 -40.10 23.76 -19.63
CA LEU A 5 -40.08 22.45 -20.28
C LEU A 5 -38.63 21.95 -20.44
N LEU A 6 -38.19 21.10 -19.52
CA LEU A 6 -36.99 20.28 -19.67
C LEU A 6 -37.24 19.15 -20.68
N ARG A 7 -36.98 19.41 -21.97
CA ARG A 7 -36.90 18.36 -23.00
C ARG A 7 -35.59 17.59 -22.84
N SER A 8 -35.68 16.41 -22.23
CA SER A 8 -34.64 15.39 -22.22
C SER A 8 -34.34 14.97 -23.66
N ARG A 9 -33.17 15.37 -24.18
CA ARG A 9 -32.63 14.92 -25.46
C ARG A 9 -31.95 13.57 -25.23
N GLN A 10 -32.71 12.48 -25.36
CA GLN A 10 -32.12 11.14 -25.50
C GLN A 10 -31.38 11.08 -26.84
N ARG A 11 -30.06 11.32 -26.82
CA ARG A 11 -29.19 11.03 -27.97
C ARG A 11 -29.03 9.51 -28.02
N GLY A 12 -29.64 8.87 -29.01
CA GLY A 12 -29.41 7.45 -29.30
C GLY A 12 -27.93 7.21 -29.57
N VAL A 13 -27.24 6.61 -28.61
CA VAL A 13 -25.86 6.14 -28.78
C VAL A 13 -25.93 4.93 -29.71
N ARG A 14 -25.60 5.11 -30.99
CA ARG A 14 -25.40 3.99 -31.91
C ARG A 14 -24.16 3.22 -31.43
N TYR A 15 -24.37 2.04 -30.86
CA TYR A 15 -23.28 1.12 -30.57
C TYR A 15 -22.70 0.65 -31.89
N VAL A 16 -21.59 1.26 -32.31
CA VAL A 16 -20.79 0.76 -33.41
C VAL A 16 -20.24 -0.60 -32.98
N THR A 17 -20.71 -1.67 -33.62
CA THR A 17 -20.18 -3.02 -33.42
C THR A 17 -18.76 -3.05 -33.97
N THR A 18 -17.77 -2.71 -33.14
CA THR A 18 -16.37 -2.85 -33.50
C THR A 18 -16.08 -4.35 -33.63
N LYS A 19 -15.80 -4.82 -34.86
CA LYS A 19 -15.29 -6.17 -35.09
C LYS A 19 -14.07 -6.38 -34.20
N SER A 20 -14.15 -7.37 -33.31
CA SER A 20 -13.03 -7.79 -32.48
C SER A 20 -11.90 -8.26 -33.40
N ILE A 21 -10.83 -7.47 -33.51
CA ILE A 21 -9.62 -7.91 -34.20
C ILE A 21 -8.96 -8.92 -33.25
N GLU A 22 -8.84 -10.17 -33.70
CA GLU A 22 -8.07 -11.19 -32.99
C GLU A 22 -6.58 -10.83 -33.10
N ILE A 23 -6.05 -10.22 -32.04
CA ILE A 23 -4.62 -9.93 -31.94
C ILE A 23 -3.94 -11.17 -31.36
N SER A 24 -3.14 -11.85 -32.18
CA SER A 24 -2.29 -12.95 -31.70
C SER A 24 -1.37 -12.46 -30.58
N PRO A 25 -1.22 -13.19 -29.47
CA PRO A 25 -0.32 -12.80 -28.41
C PRO A 25 1.14 -12.74 -28.93
N PRO A 26 1.94 -11.76 -28.48
CA PRO A 26 3.37 -11.74 -28.79
C PRO A 26 4.06 -12.99 -28.23
N PRO A 27 5.21 -13.43 -28.76
CA PRO A 27 5.96 -14.55 -28.16
C PRO A 27 6.42 -14.22 -26.74
N LEU A 28 6.60 -15.24 -25.90
CA LEU A 28 7.16 -15.07 -24.56
C LEU A 28 8.62 -14.58 -24.70
N PRO A 29 9.04 -13.54 -23.96
CA PRO A 29 10.40 -13.03 -24.03
C PRO A 29 11.36 -14.07 -23.45
N LYS A 30 12.64 -13.96 -23.84
CA LYS A 30 13.69 -14.81 -23.27
C LYS A 30 13.84 -14.50 -21.78
N LEU A 31 14.21 -15.49 -20.98
CA LEU A 31 14.47 -15.26 -19.56
C LEU A 31 15.66 -14.29 -19.41
N PRO A 32 15.51 -13.14 -18.75
CA PRO A 32 16.59 -12.18 -18.61
C PRO A 32 17.72 -12.76 -17.75
N SER A 33 18.96 -12.39 -18.04
CA SER A 33 20.14 -12.81 -17.26
C SER A 33 20.01 -12.41 -15.79
N ARG A 34 20.63 -13.19 -14.90
CA ARG A 34 20.64 -12.88 -13.47
C ARG A 34 21.39 -11.55 -13.25
N PRO A 35 20.76 -10.53 -12.64
CA PRO A 35 21.43 -9.26 -12.39
C PRO A 35 22.54 -9.45 -11.36
N SER A 36 23.63 -8.69 -11.50
CA SER A 36 24.71 -8.70 -10.51
C SER A 36 24.17 -8.35 -9.12
N THR A 37 24.66 -9.04 -8.09
CA THR A 37 24.24 -8.86 -6.69
C THR A 37 24.81 -7.60 -6.05
N SER A 38 25.84 -6.98 -6.65
CA SER A 38 26.52 -5.80 -6.10
C SER A 38 25.88 -4.50 -6.60
N GLY A 39 24.91 -3.97 -5.86
CA GLY A 39 24.42 -2.59 -6.05
C GLY A 39 22.91 -2.41 -6.10
N SER A 40 22.48 -1.15 -6.14
CA SER A 40 21.09 -0.77 -6.44
C SER A 40 20.78 -1.09 -7.89
N ILE A 41 19.66 -1.79 -8.14
CA ILE A 41 19.23 -2.13 -9.49
C ILE A 41 18.39 -0.96 -10.04
N PRO A 42 18.59 -0.53 -11.29
CA PRO A 42 17.72 0.46 -11.93
C PRO A 42 16.29 -0.07 -12.03
N TRP A 43 15.32 0.84 -12.07
CA TRP A 43 14.01 0.51 -12.65
C TRP A 43 14.16 0.02 -14.08
N LEU A 44 13.17 -0.74 -14.54
CA LEU A 44 13.04 -1.08 -15.95
C LEU A 44 13.03 0.19 -16.81
N SER A 45 13.90 0.22 -17.81
CA SER A 45 13.87 1.18 -18.90
C SER A 45 12.61 0.99 -19.76
N LEU A 46 12.30 1.97 -20.61
CA LEU A 46 11.16 1.86 -21.55
C LEU A 46 11.28 0.62 -22.45
N SER A 47 12.48 0.38 -22.98
CA SER A 47 12.74 -0.80 -23.81
C SER A 47 12.54 -2.11 -23.04
N GLU A 48 12.96 -2.18 -21.77
CA GLU A 48 12.72 -3.39 -20.96
C GLU A 48 11.24 -3.56 -20.59
N ILE A 49 10.49 -2.47 -20.42
CA ILE A 49 9.03 -2.53 -20.22
C ILE A 49 8.36 -3.13 -21.46
N ASP A 50 8.72 -2.66 -22.64
CA ASP A 50 8.17 -3.16 -23.91
C ASP A 50 8.63 -4.59 -24.23
N GLU A 51 9.88 -4.93 -23.92
CA GLU A 51 10.44 -6.26 -24.17
C GLU A 51 9.88 -7.31 -23.20
N TYR A 52 9.78 -7.00 -21.90
CA TYR A 52 9.44 -7.99 -20.88
C TYR A 52 8.03 -7.83 -20.36
N LEU A 53 7.68 -6.66 -19.80
CA LEU A 53 6.39 -6.50 -19.10
C LEU A 53 5.20 -6.61 -20.05
N VAL A 54 5.30 -6.00 -21.22
CA VAL A 54 4.21 -6.01 -22.20
C VAL A 54 3.91 -7.42 -22.69
N PRO A 55 4.89 -8.26 -23.08
CA PRO A 55 4.63 -9.66 -23.42
C PRO A 55 4.20 -10.53 -22.24
N LEU A 56 4.84 -10.42 -21.07
CA LEU A 56 4.58 -11.32 -19.93
C LEU A 56 3.12 -11.32 -19.47
N ARG A 57 2.42 -10.19 -19.59
CA ARG A 57 1.00 -10.08 -19.24
C ARG A 57 0.09 -10.98 -20.10
N TRP A 58 0.53 -11.36 -21.31
CA TRP A 58 -0.23 -12.22 -22.21
C TRP A 58 -0.08 -13.69 -21.84
N HIS A 59 1.01 -14.03 -21.15
CA HIS A 59 1.42 -15.42 -20.93
C HIS A 59 1.30 -15.87 -19.49
N ILE A 60 1.25 -14.93 -18.55
CA ILE A 60 1.39 -15.19 -17.13
C ILE A 60 0.31 -14.43 -16.35
N PRO A 61 -0.30 -15.02 -15.29
CA PRO A 61 -1.39 -14.41 -14.54
C PRO A 61 -0.98 -13.25 -13.63
N TRP A 62 -0.14 -12.35 -14.15
CA TRP A 62 0.33 -11.17 -13.46
C TRP A 62 -0.40 -9.94 -13.95
N THR A 63 -0.91 -9.21 -12.98
CA THR A 63 -1.53 -7.92 -13.18
C THR A 63 -0.65 -6.85 -12.58
N PHE A 64 -0.46 -5.81 -13.35
CA PHE A 64 0.23 -4.65 -12.88
C PHE A 64 -0.70 -3.81 -12.01
N THR A 65 -0.25 -3.48 -10.80
CA THR A 65 -1.03 -2.68 -9.87
C THR A 65 -0.20 -1.50 -9.38
N THR A 66 -0.79 -0.31 -9.45
CA THR A 66 -0.27 0.89 -8.81
C THR A 66 -0.85 0.98 -7.41
N SER A 67 0.00 0.99 -6.38
CA SER A 67 -0.49 1.33 -5.04
C SER A 67 -0.65 2.85 -4.93
N ASN A 68 -1.89 3.31 -4.73
CA ASN A 68 -2.16 4.74 -4.50
C ASN A 68 -1.73 5.23 -3.10
N SER A 69 -1.12 4.36 -2.28
CA SER A 69 -0.70 4.70 -0.93
C SER A 69 0.64 5.42 -0.96
N LEU A 70 0.59 6.73 -1.21
CA LEU A 70 1.74 7.64 -1.23
C LEU A 70 2.56 7.63 0.07
N VAL A 71 1.95 7.36 1.22
CA VAL A 71 2.61 7.37 2.54
C VAL A 71 1.81 6.48 3.51
N GLY A 72 1.93 5.16 3.39
CA GLY A 72 1.45 4.25 4.43
C GLY A 72 2.52 4.07 5.50
N LYS A 73 2.13 3.96 6.79
CA LYS A 73 3.04 3.64 7.91
C LYS A 73 3.89 2.36 7.70
N SER A 74 3.55 1.54 6.71
CA SER A 74 4.15 0.24 6.46
C SER A 74 5.37 0.25 5.52
N GLY A 75 5.95 1.42 5.20
CA GLY A 75 7.07 1.50 4.25
C GLY A 75 6.72 1.08 2.80
N ASN A 76 5.43 0.83 2.53
CA ASN A 76 4.91 0.57 1.20
C ASN A 76 4.69 1.91 0.51
N GLY A 77 5.80 2.54 0.13
CA GLY A 77 5.77 3.73 -0.70
C GLY A 77 5.01 3.49 -2.01
N PRO A 78 4.64 4.57 -2.70
CA PRO A 78 4.06 4.49 -4.03
C PRO A 78 5.04 3.78 -4.95
N GLY A 79 4.54 2.83 -5.73
CA GLY A 79 5.39 2.08 -6.64
C GLY A 79 4.62 1.08 -7.47
N TRP A 80 5.32 0.54 -8.45
CA TRP A 80 4.84 -0.62 -9.17
C TRP A 80 4.91 -1.85 -8.30
N SER A 81 3.85 -2.63 -8.36
CA SER A 81 3.94 -4.01 -7.93
C SER A 81 3.31 -4.92 -8.97
N TYR A 82 4.01 -6.00 -9.24
CA TYR A 82 3.55 -7.04 -10.14
C TYR A 82 2.80 -8.08 -9.30
N HIS A 83 1.54 -8.33 -9.65
CA HIS A 83 0.64 -9.16 -8.85
C HIS A 83 0.23 -10.43 -9.58
N GLY A 84 0.81 -11.57 -9.21
CA GLY A 84 0.52 -12.89 -9.76
C GLY A 84 -0.50 -13.65 -8.91
N LYS A 85 -1.49 -14.30 -9.54
CA LYS A 85 -2.44 -15.19 -8.86
C LYS A 85 -2.34 -16.62 -9.41
N TYR A 86 -1.94 -17.55 -8.55
CA TYR A 86 -1.87 -18.97 -8.87
C TYR A 86 -2.97 -19.74 -8.15
N LYS A 87 -3.64 -20.62 -8.90
CA LYS A 87 -4.71 -21.49 -8.40
C LYS A 87 -4.23 -22.93 -8.39
N PHE A 88 -4.53 -23.64 -7.32
CA PHE A 88 -4.11 -25.03 -7.11
C PHE A 88 -5.33 -25.92 -6.97
N LYS A 89 -5.21 -27.18 -7.39
CA LYS A 89 -6.27 -28.19 -7.22
C LYS A 89 -6.46 -28.54 -5.74
N THR A 90 -5.36 -28.60 -4.98
CA THR A 90 -5.38 -28.91 -3.56
C THR A 90 -4.64 -27.87 -2.74
N ARG A 91 -4.96 -27.78 -1.44
CA ARG A 91 -4.23 -26.92 -0.49
C ARG A 91 -2.77 -27.39 -0.30
N ALA A 92 -2.53 -28.70 -0.36
CA ALA A 92 -1.19 -29.27 -0.22
C ALA A 92 -0.26 -28.81 -1.35
N ASP A 93 -0.75 -28.79 -2.59
CA ASP A 93 -0.03 -28.27 -3.75
C ASP A 93 0.33 -26.78 -3.56
N GLY A 94 -0.64 -25.97 -3.11
CA GLY A 94 -0.40 -24.55 -2.83
C GLY A 94 0.67 -24.31 -1.76
N LEU A 95 0.71 -25.15 -0.71
CA LEU A 95 1.73 -25.09 0.33
C LEU A 95 3.11 -25.55 -0.18
N LYS A 96 3.16 -26.60 -1.01
CA LYS A 96 4.39 -27.08 -1.64
C LYS A 96 5.00 -26.01 -2.56
N PHE A 97 4.18 -25.47 -3.47
CA PHE A 97 4.58 -24.41 -4.39
C PHE A 97 5.04 -23.15 -3.67
N THR A 98 4.36 -22.83 -2.57
CA THR A 98 4.77 -21.76 -1.65
C THR A 98 6.19 -21.99 -1.10
N GLY A 99 6.50 -23.21 -0.64
CA GLY A 99 7.82 -23.56 -0.15
C GLY A 99 8.91 -23.38 -1.21
N GLN A 100 8.66 -23.89 -2.42
CA GLN A 100 9.57 -23.73 -3.56
C GLN A 100 9.75 -22.24 -3.95
N THR A 101 8.66 -21.47 -3.93
CA THR A 101 8.70 -20.02 -4.22
C THR A 101 9.56 -19.27 -3.22
N ARG A 102 9.51 -19.62 -1.93
CA ARG A 102 10.35 -18.99 -0.89
C ARG A 102 11.84 -19.31 -1.10
N GLN A 103 12.16 -20.54 -1.50
CA GLN A 103 13.53 -20.90 -1.84
C GLN A 103 14.03 -20.04 -3.01
N LEU A 104 13.25 -19.97 -4.08
CA LEU A 104 13.57 -19.17 -5.26
C LEU A 104 13.68 -17.67 -4.93
N LEU A 105 12.85 -17.16 -4.03
CA LEU A 105 12.89 -15.77 -3.54
C LEU A 105 14.22 -15.47 -2.84
N SER A 106 14.70 -16.40 -2.01
CA SER A 106 16.00 -16.32 -1.34
C SER A 106 17.13 -16.33 -2.36
N ASP A 107 17.06 -17.22 -3.36
CA ASP A 107 18.08 -17.34 -4.40
C ASP A 107 18.16 -16.07 -5.26
N GLU A 108 17.03 -15.46 -5.62
CA GLU A 108 17.00 -14.21 -6.38
C GLU A 108 17.18 -12.94 -5.50
N GLY A 109 17.22 -13.08 -4.18
CA GLY A 109 17.42 -11.95 -3.25
C GLY A 109 16.24 -10.97 -3.22
N VAL A 110 15.02 -11.46 -3.35
CA VAL A 110 13.77 -10.66 -3.31
C VAL A 110 13.22 -10.67 -1.88
N LYS A 111 12.66 -9.55 -1.39
CA LYS A 111 12.44 -9.34 0.06
C LYS A 111 11.03 -9.62 0.59
N SER A 112 10.02 -9.93 -0.22
CA SER A 112 8.65 -10.16 0.31
C SER A 112 7.72 -10.94 -0.61
N ALA A 113 6.86 -11.79 -0.02
CA ALA A 113 5.69 -12.42 -0.63
C ALA A 113 4.59 -12.66 0.44
N GLU A 114 3.31 -12.36 0.14
CA GLU A 114 2.13 -12.57 1.01
C GLU A 114 1.34 -13.84 0.58
N GLN A 115 0.54 -14.49 1.46
CA GLN A 115 -0.02 -15.84 1.19
C GLN A 115 -1.46 -16.10 1.68
N GLU A 116 -2.27 -16.75 0.82
CA GLU A 116 -3.61 -17.34 1.07
C GLU A 116 -3.77 -18.66 0.26
N THR A 117 -4.94 -19.34 0.32
CA THR A 117 -5.26 -20.57 -0.48
C THR A 117 -5.18 -20.36 -1.99
N MET A 118 -5.22 -19.10 -2.42
CA MET A 118 -4.73 -18.61 -3.69
C MET A 118 -3.39 -17.95 -3.42
N LEU A 119 -2.32 -18.43 -4.05
CA LEU A 119 -1.02 -17.79 -3.88
C LEU A 119 -1.03 -16.47 -4.65
N SER A 120 -1.03 -15.38 -3.88
CA SER A 120 -1.07 -14.01 -4.35
C SER A 120 0.32 -13.40 -4.18
N LEU A 121 1.11 -13.39 -5.24
CA LEU A 121 2.48 -12.88 -5.20
C LEU A 121 2.50 -11.42 -5.59
N ARG A 122 3.03 -10.57 -4.71
CA ARG A 122 3.30 -9.17 -5.00
C ARG A 122 4.81 -8.96 -5.02
N ILE A 123 5.38 -8.71 -6.19
CA ILE A 123 6.81 -8.45 -6.33
C ILE A 123 7.05 -6.96 -6.56
N LYS A 124 8.05 -6.42 -5.87
CA LYS A 124 8.66 -5.11 -6.12
C LYS A 124 10.05 -5.05 -5.51
N THR A 125 10.96 -4.31 -6.14
CA THR A 125 12.26 -3.98 -5.54
C THR A 125 12.11 -2.74 -4.67
N ALA A 126 12.43 -2.85 -3.38
CA ALA A 126 12.28 -1.75 -2.41
C ALA A 126 13.25 -0.59 -2.67
N ASN A 127 14.47 -0.90 -3.09
CA ASN A 127 15.56 0.07 -3.30
C ASN A 127 16.01 0.04 -4.75
N ALA A 128 15.28 0.73 -5.62
CA ALA A 128 15.65 0.86 -7.02
C ALA A 128 15.82 2.34 -7.37
N PHE A 129 16.86 2.68 -8.13
CA PHE A 129 17.06 4.05 -8.60
C PHE A 129 16.27 4.28 -9.89
N LEU A 130 15.86 5.51 -10.11
CA LEU A 130 15.07 5.88 -11.27
C LEU A 130 15.98 6.35 -12.42
N PRO A 131 15.99 5.66 -13.58
CA PRO A 131 16.74 6.11 -14.74
C PRO A 131 16.30 7.49 -15.22
N LYS A 132 17.24 8.25 -15.82
CA LYS A 132 16.99 9.62 -16.29
C LYS A 132 15.95 9.67 -17.40
N GLU A 133 15.93 8.65 -18.26
CA GLU A 133 14.97 8.51 -19.35
C GLU A 133 13.54 8.43 -18.79
N ILE A 134 13.36 7.65 -17.71
CA ILE A 134 12.08 7.49 -17.02
C ILE A 134 11.70 8.78 -16.29
N SER A 135 12.64 9.44 -15.62
CA SER A 135 12.39 10.70 -14.89
C SER A 135 11.99 11.87 -15.81
N ASN A 136 12.33 11.79 -17.10
CA ASN A 136 11.92 12.77 -18.11
C ASN A 136 10.45 12.64 -18.53
N LEU A 137 9.81 11.48 -18.31
CA LEU A 137 8.41 11.21 -18.66
C LEU A 137 7.39 11.76 -17.64
N ARG A 138 7.84 12.62 -16.73
CA ARG A 138 6.98 13.30 -15.76
C ARG A 138 5.92 14.16 -16.51
N PRO A 139 4.63 14.07 -16.13
CA PRO A 139 3.53 14.67 -16.90
C PRO A 139 3.42 16.20 -16.83
N GLN A 140 4.25 16.91 -16.05
CA GLN A 140 4.12 18.36 -15.81
C GLN A 140 5.44 19.09 -16.09
N VAL A 141 5.55 19.72 -17.26
CA VAL A 141 6.79 20.34 -17.75
C VAL A 141 7.25 21.54 -16.90
N PRO A 142 6.41 22.52 -16.53
CA PRO A 142 6.90 23.63 -15.72
C PRO A 142 7.42 23.16 -14.35
N ALA A 143 6.67 22.27 -13.69
CA ALA A 143 7.08 21.66 -12.41
C ALA A 143 8.38 20.84 -12.52
N ARG A 144 8.62 20.19 -13.67
CA ARG A 144 9.79 19.36 -13.94
C ARG A 144 11.07 20.19 -14.00
N GLU A 145 10.99 21.38 -14.58
CA GLU A 145 12.09 22.32 -14.75
C GLU A 145 12.44 23.00 -13.42
N ASP A 146 11.43 23.47 -12.69
CA ASP A 146 11.63 24.14 -11.40
C ASP A 146 12.07 23.18 -10.27
N THR A 147 11.85 21.87 -10.46
CA THR A 147 12.16 20.82 -9.47
C THR A 147 12.76 19.62 -10.19
N PRO A 148 14.07 19.63 -10.50
CA PRO A 148 14.73 18.49 -11.10
C PRO A 148 14.61 17.28 -10.16
N PHE A 149 14.45 16.10 -10.75
CA PHE A 149 14.38 14.87 -9.97
C PHE A 149 15.79 14.57 -9.44
N PRO A 150 15.97 14.28 -8.14
CA PRO A 150 17.29 13.97 -7.61
C PRO A 150 17.82 12.69 -8.28
N GLU A 151 19.04 12.72 -8.83
CA GLU A 151 19.66 11.55 -9.46
C GLU A 151 19.89 10.40 -8.46
N SER A 152 20.03 10.75 -7.17
CA SER A 152 20.17 9.81 -6.06
C SER A 152 18.84 9.31 -5.50
N LEU A 153 17.69 9.69 -6.08
CA LEU A 153 16.40 9.28 -5.52
C LEU A 153 16.16 7.78 -5.75
N VAL A 154 16.10 7.05 -4.64
CA VAL A 154 15.72 5.64 -4.61
C VAL A 154 14.23 5.54 -4.29
N VAL A 155 13.47 4.90 -5.18
CA VAL A 155 12.03 4.69 -5.04
C VAL A 155 11.65 3.23 -5.35
N PRO A 156 10.65 2.67 -4.65
CA PRO A 156 10.19 1.31 -4.94
C PRO A 156 9.69 1.19 -6.39
N GLY A 157 10.17 0.19 -7.12
CA GLY A 157 9.76 -0.04 -8.50
C GLY A 157 10.04 -1.46 -8.97
N LEU A 158 9.69 -1.74 -10.23
CA LEU A 158 10.01 -3.01 -10.87
C LEU A 158 11.38 -2.91 -11.52
N THR A 159 12.16 -3.96 -11.32
CA THR A 159 13.49 -4.13 -11.91
C THR A 159 13.55 -5.42 -12.70
N ILE A 160 14.64 -5.62 -13.44
CA ILE A 160 14.85 -6.86 -14.20
C ILE A 160 14.88 -8.11 -13.30
N ARG A 161 15.26 -7.96 -12.02
CA ARG A 161 15.21 -9.04 -11.01
C ARG A 161 13.78 -9.51 -10.78
N ASP A 162 12.85 -8.56 -10.67
CA ASP A 162 11.43 -8.85 -10.42
C ASP A 162 10.80 -9.58 -11.62
N ILE A 163 11.18 -9.17 -12.84
CA ILE A 163 10.79 -9.82 -14.10
C ILE A 163 11.31 -11.26 -14.15
N ARG A 164 12.61 -11.45 -13.90
CA ARG A 164 13.24 -12.77 -13.88
C ARG A 164 12.55 -13.70 -12.90
N PHE A 165 12.31 -13.22 -11.68
CA PHE A 165 11.65 -13.99 -10.63
C PHE A 165 10.23 -14.39 -11.04
N ALA A 166 9.43 -13.47 -11.58
CA ALA A 166 8.07 -13.77 -12.05
C ALA A 166 8.06 -14.86 -13.15
N MET A 167 9.02 -14.80 -14.09
CA MET A 167 9.16 -15.80 -15.15
C MET A 167 9.55 -17.17 -14.62
N LEU A 168 10.50 -17.23 -13.67
CA LEU A 168 10.93 -18.49 -13.05
C LEU A 168 9.80 -19.15 -12.26
N ILE A 169 9.00 -18.37 -11.52
CA ILE A 169 7.81 -18.88 -10.81
C ILE A 169 6.81 -19.47 -11.79
N ASP A 170 6.53 -18.78 -12.88
CA ASP A 170 5.60 -19.28 -13.88
C ASP A 170 6.11 -20.56 -14.56
N GLN A 171 7.39 -20.61 -14.93
CA GLN A 171 8.01 -21.82 -15.48
C GLN A 171 7.91 -22.99 -14.50
N MET A 172 8.23 -22.76 -13.22
CA MET A 172 8.07 -23.74 -12.15
C MET A 172 6.61 -24.21 -12.04
N PHE A 173 5.65 -23.28 -12.03
CA PHE A 173 4.22 -23.59 -11.94
C PHE A 173 3.76 -24.44 -13.13
N LYS A 174 4.09 -24.02 -14.36
CA LYS A 174 3.69 -24.71 -15.58
C LYS A 174 4.28 -26.12 -15.67
N THR A 175 5.52 -26.29 -15.21
CA THR A 175 6.22 -27.58 -15.24
C THR A 175 5.56 -28.59 -14.30
N GLU A 176 5.11 -28.15 -13.13
CA GLU A 176 4.58 -29.05 -12.10
C GLU A 176 3.04 -29.21 -12.14
N TYR A 177 2.31 -28.16 -12.53
CA TYR A 177 0.84 -28.11 -12.44
C TYR A 177 0.13 -27.93 -13.80
N GLY A 178 0.86 -27.67 -14.88
CA GLY A 178 0.31 -27.48 -16.23
C GLY A 178 -0.25 -26.07 -16.51
N THR A 179 -0.83 -25.89 -17.71
CA THR A 179 -1.32 -24.61 -18.25
C THR A 179 -2.85 -24.55 -18.25
N THR A 180 -3.45 -23.67 -17.44
CA THR A 180 -4.92 -23.41 -17.49
C THR A 180 -5.27 -21.94 -17.24
N PHE A 181 -4.68 -21.02 -18.01
CA PHE A 181 -5.08 -19.61 -17.97
C PHE A 181 -5.47 -19.09 -19.35
N THR A 182 -6.74 -18.73 -19.49
CA THR A 182 -7.25 -17.92 -20.60
C THR A 182 -7.19 -16.45 -20.19
N PHE A 183 -6.40 -15.65 -20.90
CA PHE A 183 -6.28 -14.22 -20.64
C PHE A 183 -7.33 -13.42 -21.42
N SER A 184 -7.92 -12.44 -20.74
CA SER A 184 -8.76 -11.43 -21.39
C SER A 184 -7.86 -10.41 -22.08
N SER A 185 -8.01 -10.27 -23.39
CA SER A 185 -7.34 -9.24 -24.20
C SER A 185 -7.93 -7.86 -23.92
N SER A 186 -7.55 -7.23 -22.80
CA SER A 186 -7.81 -5.79 -22.63
C SER A 186 -6.75 -5.00 -23.39
N SER A 187 -7.15 -3.95 -24.13
CA SER A 187 -6.19 -3.02 -24.72
C SER A 187 -5.39 -2.34 -23.61
N TYR A 188 -4.07 -2.50 -23.63
CA TYR A 188 -3.21 -1.88 -22.63
C TYR A 188 -2.58 -0.59 -23.14
N PRO A 189 -2.28 0.34 -22.22
CA PRO A 189 -1.56 1.55 -22.55
C PRO A 189 -0.11 1.26 -22.99
N PRO A 190 0.48 2.11 -23.85
CA PRO A 190 1.92 2.10 -24.14
C PRO A 190 2.79 2.26 -22.88
N ALA A 191 4.06 1.85 -22.93
CA ALA A 191 5.00 1.93 -21.81
C ALA A 191 5.11 3.33 -21.23
N GLU A 192 5.15 4.37 -22.06
CA GLU A 192 5.23 5.77 -21.62
C GLU A 192 3.99 6.17 -20.82
N GLN A 193 2.81 5.71 -21.24
CA GLN A 193 1.57 5.96 -20.52
C GLN A 193 1.53 5.18 -19.20
N MET A 194 2.05 3.95 -19.16
CA MET A 194 2.22 3.19 -17.92
C MET A 194 3.12 3.94 -16.93
N VAL A 195 4.26 4.43 -17.39
CA VAL A 195 5.22 5.22 -16.59
C VAL A 195 4.61 6.54 -16.14
N SER A 196 3.94 7.26 -17.05
CA SER A 196 3.27 8.52 -16.74
C SER A 196 2.22 8.36 -15.63
N ASN A 197 1.46 7.25 -15.66
CA ASN A 197 0.48 6.95 -14.63
C ASN A 197 1.11 6.77 -13.24
N ILE A 198 2.36 6.31 -13.14
CA ILE A 198 3.08 6.27 -11.86
C ILE A 198 3.26 7.66 -11.31
N PHE A 199 3.80 8.55 -12.12
CA PHE A 199 4.11 9.90 -11.66
C PHE A 199 2.84 10.62 -11.23
N ARG A 200 1.71 10.29 -11.86
CA ARG A 200 0.39 10.83 -11.47
C ARG A 200 -0.10 10.32 -10.12
N HIS A 201 0.18 9.07 -9.76
CA HIS A 201 -0.40 8.44 -8.55
C HIS A 201 0.59 8.35 -7.37
N GLY A 202 1.88 8.32 -7.67
CA GLY A 202 2.96 8.05 -6.74
C GLY A 202 3.84 9.25 -6.41
N PHE A 203 3.62 10.38 -7.06
CA PHE A 203 4.39 11.59 -6.83
C PHE A 203 3.47 12.79 -6.69
N CYS A 204 3.95 13.82 -6.02
CA CYS A 204 3.21 15.07 -5.92
C CYS A 204 3.01 15.67 -7.32
N PRO A 205 1.79 16.00 -7.76
CA PRO A 205 1.56 16.56 -9.08
C PRO A 205 2.19 17.96 -9.29
N CYS A 206 2.59 18.65 -8.21
CA CYS A 206 3.11 20.01 -8.26
C CYS A 206 4.65 20.09 -8.39
N CYS A 207 5.38 19.14 -7.81
CA CYS A 207 6.85 19.14 -7.83
C CYS A 207 7.43 17.78 -8.27
N ALA A 208 6.56 16.79 -8.50
CA ALA A 208 6.92 15.42 -8.87
C ALA A 208 7.87 14.72 -7.88
N LEU A 209 7.87 15.10 -6.60
CA LEU A 209 8.61 14.43 -5.53
C LEU A 209 7.69 13.52 -4.69
N PRO A 210 8.24 12.48 -4.02
CA PRO A 210 7.45 11.50 -3.27
C PRO A 210 7.04 12.04 -1.89
N HIS A 211 6.02 12.90 -1.86
CA HIS A 211 5.38 13.33 -0.61
C HIS A 211 3.89 13.57 -0.82
N ALA A 212 3.15 13.68 0.28
CA ALA A 212 1.74 13.98 0.19
C ALA A 212 1.51 15.40 -0.37
N LEU A 213 0.46 15.58 -1.16
CA LEU A 213 0.15 16.87 -1.80
C LEU A 213 0.03 18.02 -0.77
N HIS A 214 -0.60 17.78 0.38
CA HIS A 214 -0.77 18.79 1.43
C HIS A 214 0.54 19.23 2.11
N GLN A 215 1.64 18.51 1.90
CA GLN A 215 2.99 18.86 2.36
C GLN A 215 3.77 19.65 1.30
N CYS A 216 3.25 19.74 0.07
CA CYS A 216 3.92 20.46 -1.01
C CYS A 216 3.78 21.96 -0.84
N GLU A 217 4.89 22.68 -0.70
CA GLU A 217 4.88 24.16 -0.69
C GLU A 217 4.54 24.73 -2.07
N LYS A 218 5.07 24.10 -3.13
CA LYS A 218 4.85 24.47 -4.53
C LYS A 218 3.39 24.37 -4.97
N ARG A 219 2.52 23.64 -4.27
CA ARG A 219 1.11 23.45 -4.69
C ARG A 219 0.31 24.75 -4.83
N LYS A 220 0.72 25.81 -4.12
CA LYS A 220 0.09 27.13 -4.22
C LYS A 220 0.36 27.78 -5.59
N ALA A 221 1.53 27.51 -6.18
CA ALA A 221 1.93 28.04 -7.47
C ALA A 221 1.34 27.24 -8.65
N TYR A 222 1.08 25.95 -8.47
CA TYR A 222 0.52 25.07 -9.51
C TYR A 222 -0.89 24.63 -9.13
N PRO A 223 -1.96 25.31 -9.59
CA PRO A 223 -3.33 24.86 -9.38
C PRO A 223 -3.58 23.51 -10.10
N PRO A 224 -4.59 22.73 -9.68
CA PRO A 224 -4.91 21.47 -10.37
C PRO A 224 -5.35 21.73 -11.81
N VAL A 225 -5.24 20.72 -12.68
CA VAL A 225 -5.74 20.81 -14.07
C VAL A 225 -7.27 20.84 -14.10
N LYS A 226 -7.92 20.05 -13.23
CA LYS A 226 -9.37 19.98 -13.12
C LYS A 226 -9.86 20.72 -11.88
N PRO A 227 -11.03 21.36 -11.93
CA PRO A 227 -11.63 21.96 -10.75
C PRO A 227 -11.90 20.90 -9.67
N CYS A 228 -12.00 21.34 -8.43
CA CYS A 228 -12.31 20.49 -7.30
C CYS A 228 -13.66 19.77 -7.53
N ASN A 229 -13.65 18.45 -7.49
CA ASN A 229 -14.85 17.62 -7.68
C ASN A 229 -15.89 17.76 -6.55
N VAL A 230 -15.55 18.40 -5.42
CA VAL A 230 -16.46 18.59 -4.29
C VAL A 230 -17.24 19.90 -4.38
N CYS A 231 -16.60 20.99 -4.81
CA CYS A 231 -17.22 22.33 -4.81
C CYS A 231 -17.17 23.06 -6.16
N GLY A 232 -16.53 22.48 -7.18
CA GLY A 232 -16.45 23.05 -8.54
C GLY A 232 -15.43 24.18 -8.73
N VAL A 233 -14.77 24.66 -7.68
CA VAL A 233 -13.77 25.76 -7.75
C VAL A 233 -12.37 25.23 -8.07
N GLN A 234 -11.54 26.04 -8.72
CA GLN A 234 -10.16 25.69 -9.10
C GLN A 234 -9.21 25.66 -7.89
N HIS A 235 -9.19 24.57 -7.13
CA HIS A 235 -8.21 24.30 -6.07
C HIS A 235 -8.02 22.80 -5.86
N TRP A 236 -6.88 22.42 -5.28
CA TRP A 236 -6.63 21.04 -4.88
C TRP A 236 -7.66 20.57 -3.85
N VAL A 237 -8.13 19.33 -3.97
CA VAL A 237 -9.14 18.77 -3.04
C VAL A 237 -8.69 18.86 -1.57
N THR A 238 -7.38 18.75 -1.29
CA THR A 238 -6.78 18.92 0.05
C THR A 238 -6.92 20.33 0.61
N ASP A 239 -7.06 21.33 -0.27
CA ASP A 239 -7.25 22.73 0.08
C ASP A 239 -8.72 23.17 0.05
N CYS A 240 -9.64 22.25 -0.28
CA CYS A 240 -11.07 22.52 -0.31
C CYS A 240 -11.63 22.80 1.08
N ALA A 241 -12.19 24.01 1.29
CA ALA A 241 -12.80 24.41 2.56
C ALA A 241 -13.93 23.45 3.01
N VAL A 242 -14.73 22.94 2.07
CA VAL A 242 -15.81 21.99 2.35
C VAL A 242 -15.26 20.67 2.90
N VAL A 243 -14.18 20.15 2.30
CA VAL A 243 -13.51 18.92 2.75
C VAL A 243 -12.84 19.13 4.09
N ARG A 244 -12.14 20.25 4.29
CA ARG A 244 -11.51 20.60 5.56
C ARG A 244 -12.53 20.64 6.70
N LYS A 245 -13.66 21.32 6.50
CA LYS A 245 -14.76 21.35 7.50
C LYS A 245 -15.28 19.95 7.84
N LYS A 246 -15.52 19.11 6.83
CA LYS A 246 -15.94 17.71 7.06
C LYS A 246 -14.90 16.91 7.84
N ARG A 247 -13.61 17.07 7.52
CA ARG A 247 -12.53 16.38 8.22
C ARG A 247 -12.42 16.81 9.68
N THR A 248 -12.47 18.10 9.95
CA THR A 248 -12.48 18.63 11.33
C THR A 248 -13.67 18.09 12.11
N ASN A 249 -14.86 18.05 11.52
CA ASN A 249 -16.04 17.44 12.15
C ASN A 249 -15.83 15.95 12.46
N MET A 250 -15.30 15.17 11.51
CA MET A 250 -15.00 13.75 11.72
C MET A 250 -13.91 13.52 12.79
N GLU A 251 -12.88 14.36 12.83
CA GLU A 251 -11.81 14.29 13.83
C GLU A 251 -12.37 14.59 15.23
N MET A 252 -13.22 15.61 15.38
CA MET A 252 -13.93 15.89 16.64
C MET A 252 -14.86 14.75 17.06
N GLU A 253 -15.61 14.14 16.13
CA GLU A 253 -16.48 12.98 16.42
C GLU A 253 -15.66 11.76 16.85
N MET A 254 -14.51 11.51 16.21
CA MET A 254 -13.62 10.40 16.55
C MET A 254 -12.96 10.60 17.91
N GLU A 255 -12.53 11.83 18.23
CA GLU A 255 -11.96 12.19 19.52
C GLU A 255 -12.98 11.99 20.64
N LYS A 256 -14.21 12.52 20.47
CA LYS A 256 -15.33 12.30 21.40
C LYS A 256 -15.62 10.81 21.62
N GLY A 257 -15.70 10.03 20.53
CA GLY A 257 -15.90 8.58 20.63
C GLY A 257 -14.74 7.85 21.33
N SER A 258 -13.50 8.34 21.19
CA SER A 258 -12.34 7.79 21.87
C SER A 258 -12.35 8.10 23.37
N GLU A 259 -12.78 9.31 23.74
CA GLU A 259 -12.92 9.75 25.12
C GLU A 259 -14.02 8.98 25.85
N GLU A 260 -15.20 8.82 25.23
CA GLU A 260 -16.28 7.99 25.77
C GLU A 260 -15.84 6.53 25.99
N ARG A 261 -15.05 5.96 25.07
CA ARG A 261 -14.49 4.60 25.25
C ARG A 261 -13.50 4.55 26.40
N ARG A 262 -12.67 5.58 26.57
CA ARG A 262 -11.71 5.69 27.67
C ARG A 262 -12.43 5.83 29.01
N GLU A 263 -13.48 6.63 29.07
CA GLU A 263 -14.32 6.80 30.25
C GLU A 263 -15.01 5.50 30.65
N ARG A 264 -15.65 4.81 29.70
CA ARG A 264 -16.25 3.48 29.94
C ARG A 264 -15.23 2.46 30.44
N ARG A 265 -14.00 2.47 29.91
CA ARG A 265 -12.92 1.61 30.38
C ARG A 265 -12.51 1.95 31.81
N ASN A 266 -12.38 3.24 32.14
CA ASN A 266 -12.04 3.71 33.48
C ASN A 266 -13.14 3.38 34.50
N GLN A 267 -14.41 3.52 34.11
CA GLN A 267 -15.55 3.13 34.93
C GLN A 267 -15.52 1.64 35.26
N LYS A 268 -15.32 0.77 34.27
CA LYS A 268 -15.16 -0.69 34.50
C LYS A 268 -14.03 -1.02 35.46
N ILE A 269 -12.89 -0.32 35.36
CA ILE A 269 -11.76 -0.51 36.28
C ILE A 269 -12.14 -0.10 37.71
N ARG A 270 -12.87 1.01 37.89
CA ARG A 270 -13.35 1.47 39.20
C ARG A 270 -14.33 0.48 39.82
N GLU A 271 -15.30 0.00 39.05
CA GLU A 271 -16.28 -1.01 39.47
C GLU A 271 -15.59 -2.33 39.89
N GLN A 272 -14.66 -2.82 39.08
CA GLN A 272 -13.88 -4.02 39.41
C GLN A 272 -13.03 -3.83 40.68
N SER A 273 -12.46 -2.65 40.88
CA SER A 273 -11.67 -2.33 42.08
C SER A 273 -12.55 -2.27 43.33
N ALA A 274 -13.75 -1.67 43.21
CA ALA A 274 -14.73 -1.62 44.30
C ALA A 274 -15.20 -3.03 44.70
N ALA A 275 -15.58 -3.87 43.72
CA ALA A 275 -15.99 -5.25 43.96
C ALA A 275 -14.89 -6.08 44.65
N ARG A 276 -13.62 -5.91 44.25
CA ARG A 276 -12.48 -6.56 44.92
C ARG A 276 -12.33 -6.10 46.37
N LYS A 277 -12.52 -4.80 46.64
CA LYS A 277 -12.45 -4.25 48.00
C LYS A 277 -13.57 -4.77 48.89
N GLU A 278 -14.78 -4.88 48.35
CA GLU A 278 -15.93 -5.46 49.04
C GLU A 278 -15.74 -6.94 49.34
N LYS A 279 -15.31 -7.73 48.35
CA LYS A 279 -14.95 -9.14 48.54
C LYS A 279 -13.92 -9.32 49.67
N ARG A 280 -12.85 -8.50 49.69
CA ARG A 280 -11.85 -8.50 50.77
C ARG A 280 -12.43 -8.13 52.14
N ARG A 281 -13.46 -7.29 52.21
CA ARG A 281 -14.15 -6.96 53.47
C ARG A 281 -15.00 -8.13 53.95
N ALA A 282 -15.71 -8.80 53.05
CA ALA A 282 -16.54 -9.97 53.38
C ALA A 282 -15.69 -11.18 53.82
N GLU A 283 -14.54 -11.39 53.18
CA GLU A 283 -13.60 -12.46 53.52
C GLU A 283 -12.72 -12.12 54.74
N ARG A 284 -12.82 -10.91 55.30
CA ARG A 284 -12.01 -10.51 56.46
C ARG A 284 -12.50 -11.31 57.67
N PRO A 285 -11.70 -12.23 58.24
CA PRO A 285 -12.12 -13.00 59.40
C PRO A 285 -12.44 -12.01 60.52
N ALA A 286 -13.56 -12.24 61.22
CA ALA A 286 -13.92 -11.53 62.43
C ALA A 286 -12.91 -11.89 63.50
N TYR A 287 -11.74 -11.25 63.46
CA TYR A 287 -10.79 -11.30 64.55
C TYR A 287 -11.52 -10.74 65.76
N ARG A 288 -11.83 -11.63 66.70
CA ARG A 288 -12.31 -11.26 68.02
C ARG A 288 -11.14 -10.51 68.66
N VAL A 289 -11.30 -9.22 68.88
CA VAL A 289 -10.36 -8.42 69.65
C VAL A 289 -10.44 -8.95 71.07
N GLU A 290 -9.68 -10.01 71.36
CA GLU A 290 -9.35 -10.31 72.73
C GLU A 290 -8.37 -9.22 73.15
N THR A 291 -8.89 -8.25 73.91
CA THR A 291 -8.12 -7.23 74.60
C THR A 291 -7.25 -7.92 75.66
N GLY A 292 -6.20 -8.59 75.19
CA GLY A 292 -5.12 -9.12 76.01
C GLY A 292 -3.96 -8.14 75.96
N ALA A 293 -3.93 -7.25 76.95
CA ALA A 293 -2.81 -6.36 77.20
C ALA A 293 -1.51 -7.15 77.30
N ASN A 294 -0.59 -6.95 76.37
CA ASN A 294 0.84 -7.14 76.60
C ASN A 294 1.60 -6.15 75.72
N MET A 295 1.82 -4.97 76.30
CA MET A 295 2.82 -4.02 75.80
C MET A 295 4.18 -4.67 75.95
N VAL A 296 4.82 -5.04 74.84
CA VAL A 296 6.25 -5.33 74.80
C VAL A 296 6.94 -4.14 74.13
N PRO A 297 8.05 -3.61 74.67
CA PRO A 297 8.64 -2.37 74.22
C PRO A 297 9.22 -2.51 72.81
N TRP A 298 8.99 -1.48 72.00
CA TRP A 298 9.61 -1.30 70.70
C TRP A 298 11.10 -1.00 70.90
N ASN A 299 11.96 -1.98 70.64
CA ASN A 299 13.39 -1.73 70.49
C ASN A 299 13.61 -1.11 69.11
N SER A 300 13.88 0.19 69.13
CA SER A 300 14.44 0.97 68.04
C SER A 300 15.84 0.46 67.69
N THR A 301 15.97 -0.33 66.62
CA THR A 301 17.25 -0.53 65.95
C THR A 301 17.29 0.26 64.66
N SER A 302 18.40 0.99 64.55
CA SER A 302 18.72 2.06 63.64
C SER A 302 18.82 1.63 62.18
N SER A 303 18.34 2.52 61.32
CA SER A 303 18.56 2.55 59.89
C SER A 303 20.00 2.98 59.56
N GLU A 304 20.88 2.03 59.32
CA GLU A 304 22.09 2.27 58.54
C GLU A 304 22.29 1.07 57.61
N GLU A 305 22.85 1.34 56.43
CA GLU A 305 23.20 0.39 55.37
C GLU A 305 22.09 -0.05 54.42
N ARG A 306 21.77 0.84 53.47
CA ARG A 306 21.64 0.42 52.07
C ARG A 306 21.83 1.57 51.08
N ASP A 307 23.09 1.95 50.89
CA ASP A 307 23.58 2.57 49.66
C ASP A 307 24.82 1.78 49.20
N ARG A 308 24.59 0.78 48.33
CA ARG A 308 25.53 0.23 47.33
C ARG A 308 24.73 -0.45 46.22
#